data_AF-A0A545SCB6-F1
#
_entry.id   AF-A0A545SCB6-F1
#
_cell.length_a   1.000
_cell.length_b   1.000
_cell.length_c   1.000
_cell.angle_alpha   90.00
_cell.angle_beta   90.00
_cell.angle_gamma   90.00
#
_symmetry.space_group_name_H-M   'P 1'
#
loop_
_entity.id
_entity.type
_entity.pdbx_description
1 polymer ?
#
loop_
_entity_poly.entity_id
_entity_poly.type
_entity_poly.pdbx_seq_one_letter_code
_entity_poly.pdbx_strand_id
1 'polypeptide(L)' 'RLIRGEQDRGVLMLCDPRLRSKGYGKQFLDSLPPMRRTQSLEKVRQFFAAEM' A
#
# COMPACT_ATOMS: atom_id res chain seq x y z
N ARG A 1 -10.19 3.93 -8.51
CA ARG A 1 -11.49 3.86 -7.81
C ARG A 1 -11.19 3.45 -6.36
N LEU A 2 -10.58 4.34 -5.60
CA LEU A 2 -10.13 4.10 -4.22
C LEU A 2 -11.21 4.57 -3.24
N ILE A 3 -11.24 3.93 -2.07
CA ILE A 3 -11.75 4.37 -0.75
C ILE A 3 -12.85 5.44 -0.88
N ARG A 4 -14.11 4.99 -0.86
CA ARG A 4 -15.32 5.80 -1.07
C ARG A 4 -15.89 6.39 0.23
N GLY A 5 -15.30 6.14 1.39
CA GLY A 5 -15.73 6.68 2.67
C GLY A 5 -14.66 6.60 3.76
N GLU A 6 -14.88 7.29 4.88
CA GLU A 6 -13.92 7.35 6.00
C GLU A 6 -13.70 5.99 6.69
N GLN A 7 -14.66 5.08 6.57
CA GLN A 7 -14.56 3.73 7.10
C GLN A 7 -14.04 2.70 6.08
N ASP A 8 -13.77 3.12 4.84
CA ASP A 8 -13.27 2.20 3.82
C ASP A 8 -11.83 1.80 4.14
N ARG A 9 -11.62 0.50 4.31
CA ARG A 9 -10.30 -0.11 4.37
C ARG A 9 -9.92 -0.70 3.03
N GLY A 10 -8.62 -0.66 2.73
CA GLY A 10 -8.11 -1.25 1.49
C GLY A 10 -6.60 -1.25 1.43
N VAL A 11 -6.10 -1.75 0.30
CA VAL A 11 -4.66 -1.81 0.00
C VAL A 11 -4.39 -0.95 -1.23
N LEU A 12 -3.40 -0.05 -1.11
CA LEU A 12 -2.82 0.63 -2.26
C LEU A 12 -1.75 -0.28 -2.89
N MET A 13 -1.99 -0.73 -4.12
CA MET A 13 -1.03 -1.52 -4.87
C MET A 13 -0.26 -0.63 -5.86
N LEU A 14 1.07 -0.64 -5.75
CA LEU A 14 1.97 0.07 -6.65
C LEU A 14 2.79 -0.95 -7.43
N CYS A 15 2.47 -1.12 -8.72
CA CYS A 15 3.11 -2.10 -9.61
C CYS A 15 4.21 -1.46 -10.50
N ASP A 16 5.04 -0.60 -9.92
CA ASP A 16 6.13 0.07 -10.65
C ASP A 16 7.50 -0.24 -10.02
N PRO A 17 8.36 -1.03 -10.68
CA PRO A 17 9.68 -1.38 -10.16
C PRO A 17 10.60 -0.16 -9.99
N ARG A 18 10.34 0.95 -10.70
CA ARG A 18 11.13 2.18 -10.62
C ARG A 18 11.04 2.84 -9.25
N LEU A 19 9.97 2.59 -8.50
CA LEU A 19 9.82 3.07 -7.13
C LEU A 19 10.89 2.50 -6.17
N ARG A 20 11.53 1.38 -6.55
CA ARG A 20 12.62 0.78 -5.77
C ARG A 20 14.00 1.11 -6.33
N SER A 21 14.11 1.34 -7.64
CA SER A 21 15.40 1.48 -8.33
C SER A 21 15.81 2.92 -8.63
N LYS A 22 14.87 3.88 -8.62
CA LYS A 22 15.15 5.29 -8.91
C LYS A 22 15.14 6.12 -7.63
N GLY A 23 16.00 7.16 -7.58
CA GLY A 23 16.13 8.04 -6.42
C GLY A 23 14.82 8.72 -5.99
N TYR A 24 13.93 9.01 -6.94
CA TYR A 24 12.63 9.60 -6.63
C TYR A 24 11.65 8.62 -5.96
N GLY A 25 11.88 7.31 -6.06
CA GLY A 25 10.95 6.29 -5.57
C GLY A 25 10.74 6.38 -4.06
N LYS A 26 11.80 6.66 -3.30
CA LYS A 26 11.73 6.91 -1.86
C LYS A 26 10.88 8.15 -1.55
N GLN A 27 11.13 9.26 -2.25
CA GLN A 27 10.43 10.52 -2.05
C GLN A 27 8.93 10.40 -2.36
N PHE A 28 8.57 9.65 -3.40
CA PHE A 28 7.18 9.31 -3.68
C PHE A 28 6.55 8.49 -2.54
N LEU A 29 7.20 7.41 -2.09
CA LEU A 29 6.68 6.59 -1.01
C LEU A 29 6.51 7.38 0.30
N ASP A 30 7.41 8.31 0.58
CA ASP A 30 7.39 9.16 1.78
C ASP A 30 6.34 10.28 1.69
N SER A 31 5.85 10.60 0.49
CA SER A 31 4.71 11.52 0.31
C SER A 31 3.35 10.89 0.63
N LEU A 32 3.28 9.56 0.74
CA LEU A 32 2.05 8.86 1.07
C LEU A 32 1.73 9.01 2.57
N PRO A 33 0.43 8.93 2.96
CA PRO A 33 0.04 8.87 4.36
C PRO A 33 0.78 7.77 5.14
N PRO A 34 0.82 7.82 6.48
CA PRO A 34 1.43 6.74 7.27
C PRO A 34 0.66 5.42 7.08
N MET A 35 1.23 4.50 6.31
CA MET A 35 0.66 3.17 6.05
C MET A 35 1.75 2.10 6.17
N ARG A 36 1.36 0.88 6.56
CA ARG A 36 2.26 -0.27 6.54
C ARG A 36 2.62 -0.63 5.10
N ARG A 37 3.92 -0.66 4.79
CA ARG A 37 4.45 -1.07 3.48
C ARG A 37 4.78 -2.57 3.51
N THR A 38 4.36 -3.32 2.49
CA THR A 38 4.66 -4.75 2.37
C THR A 38 4.82 -5.16 0.91
N GLN A 39 5.67 -6.16 0.67
CA GLN A 39 5.75 -6.88 -0.61
C GLN A 39 5.20 -8.32 -0.50
N SER A 40 4.82 -8.74 0.71
CA SER A 40 4.25 -10.07 0.95
C SER A 40 2.76 -10.06 0.68
N LEU A 41 2.33 -10.93 -0.24
CA LEU A 41 0.92 -11.20 -0.50
C LEU A 41 0.23 -11.84 0.71
N GLU A 42 0.96 -12.61 1.52
CA GLU A 42 0.41 -13.22 2.73
C GLU A 42 0.01 -12.16 3.76
N LYS A 43 0.83 -11.12 3.96
CA LYS A 43 0.47 -9.99 4.83
C LYS A 43 -0.77 -9.25 4.34
N VAL A 44 -0.97 -9.17 3.02
CA VAL A 44 -2.18 -8.61 2.42
C VAL A 44 -3.40 -9.51 2.71
N ARG A 45 -3.25 -10.83 2.56
CA ARG A 45 -4.32 -11.78 2.92
C ARG A 45 -4.68 -11.69 4.40
N GLN A 46 -3.69 -11.62 5.30
CA GLN A 46 -3.90 -11.45 6.74
C GLN A 46 -4.61 -10.13 7.07
N PHE A 47 -4.30 -9.04 6.36
CA PHE A 47 -4.96 -7.75 6.54
C PHE A 47 -6.47 -7.84 6.30
N PHE A 48 -6.91 -8.60 5.28
CA PHE A 48 -8.32 -8.83 5.00
C PHE A 48 -8.95 -9.96 5.83
N ALA A 49 -8.17 -10.96 6.26
CA ALA A 49 -8.67 -12.07 7.07
C ALA A 49 -8.99 -11.67 8.52
N ALA A 50 -8.35 -10.63 9.05
CA ALA A 50 -8.65 -10.08 10.38
C ALA A 50 -10.02 -9.38 10.48
N GLU A 51 -10.83 -9.40 9.41
CA GLU A 51 -12.17 -8.80 9.34
C GLU A 51 -13.30 -9.84 9.30
N MET A 52 -12.96 -11.15 9.35
CA MET A 52 -13.94 -12.23 9.52
C MET A 52 -14.14 -12.60 10.99
#